data_AF-A0A4V0HSW4-F1
#
_entry.id   AF-A0A4V0HSW4-F1
#
_cell.length_a   1.000
_cell.length_b   1.000
_cell.length_c   1.000
_cell.angle_alpha   90.00
_cell.angle_beta   90.00
_cell.angle_gamma   90.00
#
_symmetry.space_group_name_H-M   'P 1'
#
loop_
_entity.id
_entity.type
_entity.pdbx_description
1 polymer ?
#
loop_
_entity_poly.entity_id
_entity_poly.type
_entity_poly.pdbx_seq_one_letter_code
_entity_poly.pdbx_strand_id
1 'polypeptide(L)'
;MSQQPKVKGIADIVFLLDATGSMGPCIHAVKQNITKFVTTLTTPNPNGGAVVKDWRAKVVGYRDLDYTDCPPYVDNPFVSNIHQLEAQLSSLTADGGGDEPETLLEALYKLAAMPATGPNADLDPNAWRPVGAARRFVVVFTDAPFKEPLREPRGASIDDVILNLMTAKIVLHIFAPKKFDRYNTLAEVDKAQWYAIPLQEGQTAQAALADYTSDPSRFGKIIEQLAKTITVQSEVPLVLE
;
A
#
# COMPACT_ATOMS: atom_id res chain seq x y z
N MET A 1 6.37 -33.88 8.76
CA MET A 1 5.94 -32.60 8.16
C MET A 1 5.31 -31.76 9.25
N SER A 2 6.07 -30.86 9.85
CA SER A 2 5.56 -29.90 10.85
C SER A 2 4.71 -28.86 10.12
N GLN A 3 3.39 -28.89 10.33
CA GLN A 3 2.51 -27.82 9.88
C GLN A 3 2.95 -26.53 10.57
N GLN A 4 3.46 -25.57 9.81
CA GLN A 4 3.66 -24.21 10.34
C GLN A 4 2.31 -23.70 10.86
N PRO A 5 2.25 -23.10 12.06
CA PRO A 5 0.99 -22.60 12.60
C PRO A 5 0.39 -21.58 11.63
N LYS A 6 -0.85 -21.82 11.20
CA LYS A 6 -1.65 -20.89 10.39
C LYS A 6 -1.91 -19.64 11.23
N VAL A 7 -1.10 -18.60 11.00
CA VAL A 7 -1.16 -17.37 11.77
C VAL A 7 -2.38 -16.54 11.33
N LYS A 8 -3.28 -16.25 12.26
CA LYS A 8 -4.46 -15.39 12.05
C LYS A 8 -4.24 -14.05 12.71
N GLY A 9 -4.59 -12.96 12.03
CA GLY A 9 -4.53 -11.62 12.60
C GLY A 9 -3.11 -11.08 12.76
N ILE A 10 -2.17 -11.49 11.90
CA ILE A 10 -0.84 -10.87 11.82
C ILE A 10 -0.66 -10.25 10.43
N ALA A 11 -0.29 -8.97 10.38
CA ALA A 11 -0.20 -8.20 9.15
C ALA A 11 1.10 -7.40 9.02
N ASP A 12 1.68 -7.43 7.82
CA ASP A 12 2.69 -6.48 7.35
C ASP A 12 2.00 -5.53 6.36
N ILE A 13 2.08 -4.22 6.59
CA ILE A 13 1.36 -3.21 5.81
C ILE A 13 2.33 -2.18 5.24
N VAL A 14 2.35 -2.01 3.93
CA VAL A 14 3.12 -0.95 3.28
C VAL A 14 2.17 0.11 2.75
N PHE A 15 2.32 1.36 3.21
CA PHE A 15 1.68 2.51 2.59
C PHE A 15 2.58 3.01 1.46
N LEU A 16 2.27 2.60 0.23
CA LEU A 16 2.96 3.05 -0.97
C LEU A 16 2.29 4.31 -1.48
N LEU A 17 2.93 5.45 -1.24
CA LEU A 17 2.40 6.77 -1.57
C LEU A 17 3.15 7.31 -2.78
N ASP A 18 2.39 7.71 -3.79
CA ASP A 18 2.87 8.65 -4.79
C ASP A 18 3.26 9.95 -4.07
N ALA A 19 4.53 10.32 -4.18
CA ALA A 19 5.15 11.40 -3.43
C ALA A 19 5.48 12.61 -4.31
N THR A 20 4.83 12.70 -5.48
CA THR A 20 4.87 13.86 -6.36
C THR A 20 4.17 15.07 -5.76
N GLY A 21 4.42 16.26 -6.31
CA GLY A 21 3.89 17.51 -5.78
C GLY A 21 2.35 17.57 -5.74
N SER A 22 1.67 16.95 -6.72
CA SER A 22 0.20 16.89 -6.77
C SER A 22 -0.42 16.13 -5.59
N MET A 23 0.31 15.16 -5.04
CA MET A 23 -0.14 14.29 -3.96
C MET A 23 -0.11 14.93 -2.57
N GLY A 24 0.37 16.17 -2.44
CA GLY A 24 0.44 16.90 -1.17
C GLY A 24 -0.84 16.84 -0.31
N PRO A 25 -2.03 17.16 -0.85
CA PRO A 25 -3.29 17.06 -0.11
C PRO A 25 -3.62 15.62 0.34
N CYS A 26 -3.39 14.63 -0.52
CA CYS A 26 -3.65 13.22 -0.20
C CYS A 26 -2.72 12.73 0.92
N ILE A 27 -1.41 13.02 0.83
CA ILE A 27 -0.44 12.66 1.87
C ILE A 27 -0.82 13.32 3.21
N HIS A 28 -1.28 14.58 3.18
CA HIS A 28 -1.78 15.26 4.38
C HIS A 28 -3.00 14.56 4.99
N ALA A 29 -3.96 14.15 4.18
CA ALA A 29 -5.12 13.41 4.64
C ALA A 29 -4.76 12.03 5.24
N VAL A 30 -3.81 11.31 4.63
CA VAL A 30 -3.27 10.05 5.18
C VAL A 30 -2.64 10.29 6.55
N LYS A 31 -1.82 11.35 6.70
CA LYS A 31 -1.22 11.76 7.99
C LYS A 31 -2.27 11.96 9.08
N GLN A 32 -3.38 12.64 8.77
CA GLN A 32 -4.44 12.92 9.74
C GLN A 32 -5.24 11.67 10.17
N ASN A 33 -5.26 10.62 9.35
CA ASN A 33 -6.15 9.46 9.56
C ASN A 33 -5.41 8.17 9.93
N ILE A 34 -4.07 8.15 9.92
CA ILE A 34 -3.28 6.94 10.19
C ILE A 34 -3.53 6.37 11.59
N THR A 35 -3.71 7.24 12.60
CA THR A 35 -4.05 6.80 13.95
C THR A 35 -5.43 6.13 13.99
N LYS A 36 -6.41 6.69 13.29
CA LYS A 36 -7.75 6.09 13.14
C LYS A 36 -7.68 4.74 12.43
N PHE A 37 -6.85 4.61 11.39
CA PHE A 37 -6.60 3.34 10.71
C PHE A 37 -6.12 2.27 11.69
N VAL A 38 -5.03 2.55 12.42
CA VAL A 38 -4.42 1.59 13.35
C VAL A 38 -5.37 1.26 14.50
N THR A 39 -6.11 2.24 15.04
CA THR A 39 -7.14 1.96 16.07
C THR A 39 -8.22 1.02 15.54
N THR A 40 -8.71 1.24 14.32
CA THR A 40 -9.76 0.38 13.72
C THR A 40 -9.25 -1.03 13.43
N LEU A 41 -7.97 -1.16 13.06
CA LEU A 41 -7.32 -2.43 12.77
C LEU A 41 -7.11 -3.30 14.03
N THR A 42 -6.87 -2.66 15.18
CA THR A 42 -6.50 -3.33 16.44
C THR A 42 -7.64 -3.45 17.45
N THR A 43 -8.73 -2.71 17.27
CA THR A 43 -9.84 -2.66 18.23
C THR A 43 -11.02 -3.50 17.73
N PRO A 44 -11.58 -4.41 18.56
CA PRO A 44 -12.77 -5.16 18.18
C PRO A 44 -13.96 -4.25 17.95
N ASN A 45 -14.74 -4.53 16.90
CA ASN A 45 -16.04 -3.89 16.72
C ASN A 45 -16.97 -4.30 17.91
N PRO A 46 -17.85 -3.41 18.42
CA PRO A 46 -18.90 -3.73 19.40
C PRO A 46 -19.65 -5.06 19.17
N ASN A 47 -19.76 -5.51 17.91
CA ASN A 47 -20.41 -6.76 17.54
C ASN A 47 -19.48 -8.01 17.53
N GLY A 48 -18.30 -7.93 18.16
CA GLY A 48 -17.38 -9.08 18.28
C GLY A 48 -16.55 -9.37 17.02
N GLY A 49 -16.14 -8.32 16.31
CA GLY A 49 -15.38 -8.45 15.05
C GLY A 49 -13.95 -8.94 15.23
N ALA A 50 -13.43 -9.55 14.15
CA ALA A 50 -12.03 -9.82 13.89
C ALA A 50 -11.12 -8.63 14.24
N VAL A 51 -9.87 -8.90 14.65
CA VAL A 51 -8.83 -7.88 14.87
C VAL A 51 -7.46 -8.37 14.41
N VAL A 52 -6.62 -7.44 13.99
CA VAL A 52 -5.19 -7.71 13.81
C VAL A 52 -4.51 -7.60 15.17
N LYS A 53 -3.94 -8.72 15.62
CA LYS A 53 -3.29 -8.88 16.93
C LYS A 53 -1.84 -8.41 16.92
N ASP A 54 -1.17 -8.56 15.79
CA ASP A 54 0.20 -8.10 15.58
C ASP A 54 0.32 -7.45 14.20
N TRP A 55 0.70 -6.19 14.19
CA TRP A 55 0.92 -5.43 12.96
C TRP A 55 2.31 -4.81 12.97
N ARG A 56 2.86 -4.66 11.78
CA ARG A 56 3.92 -3.69 11.51
C ARG A 56 3.64 -3.02 10.18
N ALA A 57 3.98 -1.75 10.08
CA ALA A 57 3.78 -0.99 8.87
C ALA A 57 4.99 -0.15 8.51
N LYS A 58 5.09 0.25 7.25
CA LYS A 58 6.08 1.23 6.77
C LYS A 58 5.46 2.13 5.72
N VAL A 59 5.99 3.35 5.64
CA VAL A 59 5.69 4.28 4.55
C VAL A 59 6.75 4.15 3.47
N VAL A 60 6.31 4.03 2.23
CA VAL A 60 7.17 4.04 1.06
C VAL A 60 6.69 5.15 0.15
N GLY A 61 7.60 6.04 -0.22
CA GLY A 61 7.34 7.06 -1.23
C GLY A 61 7.90 6.62 -2.57
N TYR A 62 7.14 6.79 -3.65
CA TYR A 62 7.67 6.69 -5.00
C TYR A 62 7.35 7.95 -5.79
N ARG A 63 8.16 8.21 -6.81
CA ARG A 63 7.99 9.28 -7.80
C ARG A 63 8.44 8.77 -9.14
N ASP A 64 8.19 9.56 -10.18
CA ASP A 64 8.80 9.36 -11.47
C ASP A 64 10.32 9.21 -11.37
N LEU A 65 10.79 8.12 -11.94
CA LEU A 65 12.17 7.77 -12.16
C LEU A 65 12.92 8.75 -13.08
N ASP A 66 12.22 9.60 -13.83
CA ASP A 66 12.79 10.66 -14.66
C ASP A 66 12.95 11.99 -13.90
N TYR A 67 12.40 12.10 -12.69
CA TYR A 67 12.60 13.26 -11.80
C TYR A 67 13.83 13.07 -10.90
N THR A 68 14.87 13.88 -11.09
CA THR A 68 16.18 13.68 -10.43
C THR A 68 16.45 14.59 -9.24
N ASP A 69 15.61 15.60 -8.99
CA ASP A 69 15.88 16.61 -7.95
C ASP A 69 15.63 16.07 -6.53
N CYS A 70 14.91 14.94 -6.40
CA CYS A 70 14.77 14.22 -5.15
C CYS A 70 14.81 12.69 -5.39
N PRO A 71 15.06 11.87 -4.34
CA PRO A 71 15.11 10.43 -4.50
C PRO A 71 13.78 9.87 -5.04
N PRO A 72 13.81 9.06 -6.12
CA PRO A 72 12.58 8.54 -6.73
C PRO A 72 11.92 7.44 -5.90
N TYR A 73 12.63 6.90 -4.91
CA TYR A 73 12.13 5.87 -4.01
C TYR A 73 12.63 6.14 -2.59
N VAL A 74 11.70 6.25 -1.65
CA VAL A 74 11.95 6.44 -0.22
C VAL A 74 11.44 5.21 0.50
N ASP A 75 12.35 4.44 1.10
CA ASP A 75 12.02 3.16 1.74
C ASP A 75 12.28 3.20 3.24
N ASN A 76 11.22 3.24 4.05
CA ASN A 76 11.35 3.24 5.51
C ASN A 76 11.39 1.82 6.09
N PRO A 77 11.99 1.60 7.27
CA PRO A 77 11.87 0.32 7.98
C PRO A 77 10.44 0.05 8.46
N PHE A 78 10.05 -1.21 8.60
CA PHE A 78 8.84 -1.60 9.32
C PHE A 78 8.90 -1.17 10.78
N VAL A 79 7.79 -0.61 11.25
CA VAL A 79 7.58 -0.18 12.64
C VAL A 79 6.26 -0.74 13.17
N SER A 80 6.20 -1.02 14.47
CA SER A 80 5.00 -1.51 15.17
C SER A 80 4.45 -0.47 16.16
N ASN A 81 4.92 0.77 16.06
CA ASN A 81 4.51 1.88 16.91
C ASN A 81 3.88 2.96 16.04
N ILE A 82 2.69 3.44 16.45
CA ILE A 82 1.95 4.45 15.69
C ILE A 82 2.71 5.77 15.56
N HIS A 83 3.40 6.24 16.59
CA HIS A 83 4.18 7.48 16.54
C HIS A 83 5.38 7.39 15.61
N GLN A 84 6.01 6.21 15.51
CA GLN A 84 7.08 5.98 14.53
C GLN A 84 6.52 5.98 13.10
N LEU A 85 5.33 5.42 12.89
CA LEU A 85 4.66 5.44 11.58
C LEU A 85 4.23 6.86 11.20
N GLU A 86 3.68 7.62 12.15
CA GLU A 86 3.38 9.05 12.00
C GLU A 86 4.63 9.86 11.65
N ALA A 87 5.77 9.54 12.27
CA ALA A 87 7.05 10.19 11.95
C ALA A 87 7.52 9.86 10.52
N GLN A 88 7.39 8.60 10.06
CA GLN A 88 7.69 8.22 8.68
C GLN A 88 6.79 8.92 7.66
N LEU A 89 5.48 9.05 7.96
CA LEU A 89 4.60 9.82 7.10
C LEU A 89 5.02 11.28 7.09
N SER A 90 5.27 11.86 8.27
CA SER A 90 5.62 13.27 8.44
C SER A 90 6.89 13.67 7.71
N SER A 91 7.88 12.76 7.62
CA SER A 91 9.11 12.96 6.85
C SER A 91 8.94 12.80 5.34
N LEU A 92 7.82 12.24 4.87
CA LEU A 92 7.51 12.17 3.44
C LEU A 92 7.02 13.54 2.94
N THR A 93 7.82 14.13 2.07
CA THR A 93 7.53 15.40 1.37
C THR A 93 6.94 15.11 0.00
N ALA A 94 5.83 15.76 -0.34
CA ALA A 94 5.30 15.79 -1.71
C ALA A 94 6.17 16.75 -2.54
N ASP A 95 6.91 16.23 -3.51
CA ASP A 95 7.80 17.03 -4.35
C ASP A 95 8.05 16.31 -5.68
N GLY A 96 8.28 17.08 -6.74
CA GLY A 96 8.50 16.57 -8.08
C GLY A 96 7.23 16.08 -8.79
N GLY A 97 7.42 15.10 -9.68
CA GLY A 97 6.39 14.57 -10.58
C GLY A 97 6.63 15.01 -12.00
N GLY A 98 7.69 14.46 -12.62
CA GLY A 98 8.24 14.86 -13.91
C GLY A 98 7.18 14.97 -15.01
N ASP A 99 6.99 13.89 -15.75
CA ASP A 99 5.89 13.78 -16.71
C ASP A 99 4.92 12.69 -16.28
N GLU A 100 3.62 12.96 -16.35
CA GLU A 100 2.65 11.85 -16.27
C GLU A 100 2.84 10.97 -17.52
N PRO A 101 2.91 9.63 -17.39
CA PRO A 101 2.63 8.82 -16.19
C PRO A 101 3.79 8.61 -15.19
N GLU A 102 3.49 8.15 -13.97
CA GLU A 102 4.46 7.93 -12.89
C GLU A 102 5.01 6.48 -12.85
N THR A 103 6.09 6.21 -12.10
CA THR A 103 6.72 4.86 -12.02
C THR A 103 6.24 4.00 -10.85
N LEU A 104 4.92 3.79 -10.76
CA LEU A 104 4.30 2.92 -9.74
C LEU A 104 4.74 1.45 -9.87
N LEU A 105 4.83 0.94 -11.10
CA LEU A 105 5.09 -0.50 -11.31
C LEU A 105 6.48 -0.90 -10.82
N GLU A 106 7.47 -0.02 -10.95
CA GLU A 106 8.81 -0.22 -10.40
C GLU A 106 8.80 -0.27 -8.87
N ALA A 107 7.99 0.57 -8.23
CA ALA A 107 7.84 0.53 -6.77
C ALA A 107 7.17 -0.78 -6.31
N LEU A 108 6.12 -1.24 -6.99
CA LEU A 108 5.48 -2.52 -6.72
C LEU A 108 6.43 -3.70 -6.94
N TYR A 109 7.23 -3.67 -8.01
CA TYR A 109 8.24 -4.67 -8.29
C TYR A 109 9.29 -4.73 -7.17
N LYS A 110 9.82 -3.58 -6.73
CA LYS A 110 10.78 -3.49 -5.62
C LYS A 110 10.21 -4.06 -4.33
N LEU A 111 8.95 -3.76 -3.99
CA LEU A 111 8.28 -4.30 -2.80
C LEU A 111 8.08 -5.81 -2.89
N ALA A 112 7.71 -6.33 -4.06
CA ALA A 112 7.56 -7.76 -4.29
C ALA A 112 8.91 -8.50 -4.17
N ALA A 113 10.01 -7.86 -4.58
CA ALA A 113 11.37 -8.39 -4.52
C ALA A 113 12.07 -8.20 -3.16
N MET A 114 11.45 -7.51 -2.19
CA MET A 114 12.02 -7.35 -0.86
C MET A 114 12.28 -8.72 -0.20
N PRO A 115 13.38 -8.88 0.55
CA PRO A 115 13.70 -10.13 1.22
C PRO A 115 12.64 -10.48 2.28
N ALA A 116 12.62 -11.74 2.69
CA ALA A 116 11.88 -12.18 3.87
C ALA A 116 12.87 -12.56 4.98
N THR A 117 12.53 -12.23 6.22
CA THR A 117 13.26 -12.68 7.41
C THR A 117 13.28 -14.21 7.43
N GLY A 118 14.39 -14.81 7.84
CA GLY A 118 14.50 -16.25 8.04
C GLY A 118 13.53 -16.76 9.13
N PRO A 119 13.05 -18.01 9.05
CA PRO A 119 12.00 -18.54 9.94
C PRO A 119 12.38 -18.57 11.43
N ASN A 120 13.67 -18.51 11.77
CA ASN A 120 14.20 -18.56 13.13
C ASN A 120 15.10 -17.36 13.47
N ALA A 121 15.00 -16.27 12.69
CA ALA A 121 15.76 -15.05 12.93
C ALA A 121 14.87 -13.98 13.57
N ASP A 122 15.50 -13.04 14.28
CA ASP A 122 14.83 -11.82 14.70
C ASP A 122 14.30 -11.06 13.48
N LEU A 123 13.14 -10.44 13.61
CA LEU A 123 12.49 -9.73 12.51
C LEU A 123 13.38 -8.60 12.01
N ASP A 124 13.78 -8.71 10.74
CA ASP A 124 14.49 -7.62 10.06
C ASP A 124 13.46 -6.53 9.68
N PRO A 125 13.63 -5.29 10.15
CA PRO A 125 12.73 -4.19 9.79
C PRO A 125 12.78 -3.82 8.30
N ASN A 126 13.79 -4.24 7.54
CA ASN A 126 13.89 -4.00 6.10
C ASN A 126 13.45 -5.21 5.25
N ALA A 127 12.96 -6.28 5.88
CA ALA A 127 12.47 -7.48 5.22
C ALA A 127 11.01 -7.75 5.59
N TRP A 128 10.29 -8.46 4.74
CA TRP A 128 9.00 -9.06 5.08
C TRP A 128 9.15 -10.11 6.20
N ARG A 129 8.06 -10.42 6.90
CA ARG A 129 8.01 -11.60 7.78
C ARG A 129 8.17 -12.86 6.91
N PRO A 130 8.58 -14.00 7.48
CA PRO A 130 8.60 -15.26 6.75
C PRO A 130 7.28 -15.49 6.02
N VAL A 131 7.33 -16.03 4.80
CA VAL A 131 6.11 -16.36 4.04
C VAL A 131 5.24 -17.29 4.89
N GLY A 132 3.94 -16.98 5.02
CA GLY A 132 3.03 -17.74 5.89
C GLY A 132 2.89 -17.18 7.32
N ALA A 133 3.84 -16.37 7.80
CA ALA A 133 3.82 -15.84 9.16
C ALA A 133 2.97 -14.56 9.33
N ALA A 134 2.67 -13.86 8.23
CA ALA A 134 1.78 -12.70 8.21
C ALA A 134 1.13 -12.56 6.83
N ARG A 135 -0.02 -11.89 6.77
CA ARG A 135 -0.54 -11.36 5.51
C ARG A 135 0.19 -10.06 5.15
N ARG A 136 0.54 -9.92 3.88
CA ARG A 136 1.25 -8.75 3.35
C ARG A 136 0.26 -7.90 2.56
N PHE A 137 0.17 -6.63 2.92
CA PHE A 137 -0.70 -5.66 2.26
C PHE A 137 0.15 -4.52 1.72
N VAL A 138 -0.14 -4.09 0.50
CA VAL A 138 0.38 -2.83 -0.05
C VAL A 138 -0.82 -1.95 -0.37
N VAL A 139 -0.87 -0.79 0.28
CA VAL A 139 -1.91 0.22 0.12
C VAL A 139 -1.34 1.36 -0.72
N VAL A 140 -1.84 1.50 -1.94
CA VAL A 140 -1.37 2.47 -2.94
C VAL A 140 -2.29 3.69 -2.97
N PHE A 141 -1.70 4.88 -2.98
CA PHE A 141 -2.41 6.14 -3.28
C PHE A 141 -1.68 6.89 -4.40
N THR A 142 -2.40 7.27 -5.45
CA THR A 142 -1.86 8.02 -6.59
C THR A 142 -2.98 8.72 -7.36
N ASP A 143 -2.66 9.87 -7.96
CA ASP A 143 -3.54 10.63 -8.85
C ASP A 143 -3.08 10.58 -10.32
N ALA A 144 -2.13 9.70 -10.66
CA ALA A 144 -1.55 9.58 -11.99
C ALA A 144 -1.74 8.17 -12.60
N PRO A 145 -1.65 8.02 -13.94
CA PRO A 145 -1.42 6.73 -14.56
C PRO A 145 0.02 6.24 -14.30
N PHE A 146 0.31 4.99 -14.66
CA PHE A 146 1.65 4.41 -14.49
C PHE A 146 2.36 4.08 -15.81
N LYS A 147 3.69 4.18 -15.82
CA LYS A 147 4.57 3.87 -16.97
C LYS A 147 4.62 2.35 -17.22
N GLU A 148 4.60 1.97 -18.50
CA GLU A 148 4.80 0.60 -19.01
C GLU A 148 5.63 0.65 -20.30
N PRO A 149 6.53 -0.31 -20.56
CA PRO A 149 7.00 -1.34 -19.63
C PRO A 149 7.90 -0.74 -18.53
N LEU A 150 8.29 -1.55 -17.55
CA LEU A 150 9.20 -1.11 -16.50
C LEU A 150 10.55 -0.74 -17.08
N ARG A 151 11.14 0.33 -16.54
CA ARG A 151 12.54 0.69 -16.83
C ARG A 151 13.51 -0.21 -16.07
N GLU A 152 13.14 -0.60 -14.86
CA GLU A 152 13.95 -1.42 -13.95
C GLU A 152 13.08 -2.45 -13.20
N PRO A 153 13.21 -3.76 -13.49
CA PRO A 153 14.07 -4.36 -14.52
C PRO A 153 13.58 -4.00 -15.93
N ARG A 154 14.52 -3.75 -16.84
CA ARG A 154 14.24 -3.25 -18.19
C ARG A 154 13.34 -4.20 -18.97
N GLY A 155 12.20 -3.69 -19.41
CA GLY A 155 11.29 -4.39 -20.30
C GLY A 155 10.32 -5.35 -19.60
N ALA A 156 10.33 -5.41 -18.26
CA ALA A 156 9.32 -6.17 -17.55
C ALA A 156 7.93 -5.55 -17.78
N SER A 157 6.93 -6.42 -17.88
CA SER A 157 5.54 -6.07 -18.13
C SER A 157 4.75 -5.94 -16.82
N ILE A 158 3.52 -5.43 -16.92
CA ILE A 158 2.57 -5.48 -15.81
C ILE A 158 2.30 -6.93 -15.34
N ASP A 159 2.32 -7.90 -16.26
CA ASP A 159 2.10 -9.32 -15.93
C ASP A 159 3.24 -9.87 -15.07
N ASP A 160 4.48 -9.45 -15.33
CA ASP A 160 5.63 -9.79 -14.49
C ASP A 160 5.49 -9.19 -13.08
N VAL A 161 4.97 -7.97 -12.98
CA VAL A 161 4.68 -7.33 -11.68
C VAL A 161 3.59 -8.10 -10.92
N ILE A 162 2.49 -8.45 -11.60
CA ILE A 162 1.39 -9.23 -11.02
C ILE A 162 1.91 -10.58 -10.52
N LEU A 163 2.69 -11.30 -11.33
CA LEU A 163 3.27 -12.58 -10.94
C LEU A 163 4.17 -12.46 -9.69
N ASN A 164 5.01 -11.42 -9.63
CA ASN A 164 5.88 -11.18 -8.48
C ASN A 164 5.09 -10.84 -7.22
N LEU A 165 4.04 -10.03 -7.32
CA LEU A 165 3.15 -9.72 -6.19
C LEU A 165 2.43 -10.97 -5.68
N MET A 166 1.92 -11.81 -6.59
CA MET A 166 1.29 -13.10 -6.24
C MET A 166 2.28 -14.07 -5.58
N THR A 167 3.51 -14.14 -6.09
CA THR A 167 4.59 -14.95 -5.53
C THR A 167 4.97 -14.48 -4.13
N ALA A 168 5.07 -13.17 -3.94
CA ALA A 168 5.30 -12.53 -2.65
C ALA A 168 4.09 -12.59 -1.71
N LYS A 169 2.94 -13.14 -2.16
CA LYS A 169 1.67 -13.22 -1.40
C LYS A 169 1.22 -11.85 -0.88
N ILE A 170 1.41 -10.81 -1.70
CA ILE A 170 0.99 -9.45 -1.42
C ILE A 170 -0.45 -9.25 -1.90
N VAL A 171 -1.29 -8.66 -1.05
CA VAL A 171 -2.64 -8.19 -1.40
C VAL A 171 -2.57 -6.69 -1.65
N LEU A 172 -3.06 -6.23 -2.80
CA LEU A 172 -3.07 -4.81 -3.16
C LEU A 172 -4.39 -4.13 -2.80
N HIS A 173 -4.29 -2.93 -2.23
CA HIS A 173 -5.40 -1.99 -2.12
C HIS A 173 -5.01 -0.70 -2.82
N ILE A 174 -5.68 -0.35 -3.92
CA ILE A 174 -5.28 0.75 -4.79
C ILE A 174 -6.33 1.85 -4.75
N PHE A 175 -5.94 3.06 -4.38
CA PHE A 175 -6.76 4.26 -4.44
C PHE A 175 -6.27 5.13 -5.58
N ALA A 176 -6.98 5.07 -6.70
CA ALA A 176 -6.64 5.81 -7.91
C ALA A 176 -7.92 6.31 -8.63
N PRO A 177 -7.86 7.45 -9.34
CA PRO A 177 -8.96 8.00 -10.13
C PRO A 177 -9.55 7.00 -11.11
N LYS A 178 -10.89 6.93 -11.17
CA LYS A 178 -11.64 5.99 -12.02
C LYS A 178 -11.34 6.14 -13.50
N LYS A 179 -10.91 7.32 -13.96
CA LYS A 179 -10.56 7.54 -15.38
C LYS A 179 -9.38 6.68 -15.86
N PHE A 180 -8.57 6.13 -14.96
CA PHE A 180 -7.41 5.32 -15.28
C PHE A 180 -7.76 3.82 -15.28
N ASP A 181 -8.55 3.37 -16.25
CA ASP A 181 -9.05 1.99 -16.30
C ASP A 181 -7.95 0.92 -16.34
N ARG A 182 -6.71 1.29 -16.70
CA ARG A 182 -5.55 0.39 -16.70
C ARG A 182 -5.23 -0.19 -15.30
N TYR A 183 -5.65 0.48 -14.22
CA TYR A 183 -5.56 -0.08 -12.86
C TYR A 183 -6.40 -1.35 -12.66
N ASN A 184 -7.41 -1.61 -13.50
CA ASN A 184 -8.20 -2.84 -13.45
C ASN A 184 -7.34 -4.09 -13.70
N THR A 185 -6.25 -3.98 -14.48
CA THR A 185 -5.32 -5.11 -14.70
C THR A 185 -4.58 -5.48 -13.41
N LEU A 186 -4.21 -4.50 -12.57
CA LEU A 186 -3.61 -4.81 -11.26
C LEU A 186 -4.58 -5.48 -10.29
N ALA A 187 -5.90 -5.40 -10.53
CA ALA A 187 -6.89 -6.11 -9.75
C ALA A 187 -6.89 -7.63 -10.00
N GLU A 188 -6.13 -8.12 -10.99
CA GLU A 188 -5.93 -9.57 -11.21
C GLU A 188 -5.04 -10.22 -10.15
N VAL A 189 -4.26 -9.44 -9.38
CA VAL A 189 -3.55 -9.93 -8.19
C VAL A 189 -4.56 -10.53 -7.19
N ASP A 190 -4.26 -11.70 -6.63
CA ASP A 190 -5.17 -12.40 -5.71
C ASP A 190 -5.67 -11.47 -4.58
N LYS A 191 -7.00 -11.31 -4.49
CA LYS A 191 -7.70 -10.49 -3.50
C LYS A 191 -7.40 -8.98 -3.58
N ALA A 192 -6.79 -8.50 -4.66
CA ALA A 192 -6.59 -7.08 -4.85
C ALA A 192 -7.91 -6.32 -4.96
N GLN A 193 -7.89 -5.07 -4.51
CA GLN A 193 -9.04 -4.18 -4.58
C GLN A 193 -8.62 -2.81 -5.10
N TRP A 194 -9.22 -2.42 -6.22
CA TRP A 194 -9.15 -1.04 -6.71
C TRP A 194 -10.37 -0.25 -6.23
N TYR A 195 -10.11 0.82 -5.49
CA TYR A 195 -11.08 1.81 -5.06
C TYR A 195 -11.07 2.94 -6.10
N ALA A 196 -11.86 2.76 -7.17
CA ALA A 196 -11.96 3.70 -8.27
C ALA A 196 -12.61 5.02 -7.81
N ILE A 197 -11.79 6.08 -7.70
CA ILE A 197 -12.25 7.38 -7.18
C ILE A 197 -13.05 8.10 -8.28
N PRO A 198 -14.33 8.44 -8.04
CA PRO A 198 -15.15 9.09 -9.05
C PRO A 198 -14.66 10.52 -9.32
N LEU A 199 -14.83 10.97 -10.56
CA LEU A 199 -14.53 12.33 -10.98
C LEU A 199 -15.83 13.05 -11.36
N GLN A 200 -15.91 14.34 -11.06
CA GLN A 200 -16.94 15.22 -11.58
C GLN A 200 -16.59 15.66 -13.01
N GLU A 201 -17.58 16.13 -13.77
CA GLU A 201 -17.35 16.62 -15.13
C GLU A 201 -16.36 17.79 -15.12
N GLY A 202 -15.31 17.69 -15.95
CA GLY A 202 -14.23 18.69 -16.01
C GLY A 202 -13.23 18.65 -14.85
N GLN A 203 -13.41 17.78 -13.84
CA GLN A 203 -12.50 17.65 -12.72
C GLN A 203 -11.22 16.90 -13.12
N THR A 204 -10.07 17.40 -12.67
CA THR A 204 -8.78 16.70 -12.86
C THR A 204 -8.67 15.50 -11.92
N ALA A 205 -7.73 14.60 -12.20
CA ALA A 205 -7.51 13.43 -11.34
C ALA A 205 -6.97 13.83 -9.95
N GLN A 206 -6.05 14.80 -9.96
CA GLN A 206 -5.48 15.43 -8.78
C GLN A 206 -6.57 16.02 -7.90
N ALA A 207 -7.46 16.83 -8.48
CA ALA A 207 -8.57 17.46 -7.75
C ALA A 207 -9.55 16.40 -7.23
N ALA A 208 -9.85 15.36 -8.02
CA ALA A 208 -10.73 14.28 -7.57
C ALA A 208 -10.17 13.54 -6.36
N LEU A 209 -8.89 13.15 -6.38
CA LEU A 209 -8.25 12.49 -5.24
C LEU A 209 -8.14 13.44 -4.04
N ALA A 210 -7.77 14.71 -4.25
CA ALA A 210 -7.67 15.71 -3.19
C ALA A 210 -9.02 15.95 -2.51
N ASP A 211 -10.10 16.13 -3.28
CA ASP A 211 -11.45 16.29 -2.74
C ASP A 211 -11.92 15.02 -2.01
N TYR A 212 -11.60 13.86 -2.56
CA TYR A 212 -11.98 12.58 -1.99
C TYR A 212 -11.27 12.30 -0.66
N THR A 213 -10.03 12.75 -0.52
CA THR A 213 -9.19 12.57 0.68
C THR A 213 -9.36 13.67 1.71
N SER A 214 -9.70 14.89 1.29
CA SER A 214 -9.90 16.04 2.18
C SER A 214 -11.21 16.01 2.95
N ASP A 215 -12.22 15.26 2.51
CA ASP A 215 -13.46 15.04 3.27
C ASP A 215 -13.19 14.04 4.42
N PRO A 216 -13.12 14.50 5.69
CA PRO A 216 -12.76 13.63 6.81
C PRO A 216 -13.80 12.53 7.05
N SER A 217 -15.05 12.76 6.64
CA SER A 217 -16.14 11.79 6.78
C SER A 217 -16.04 10.68 5.73
N ARG A 218 -15.67 11.01 4.48
CA ARG A 218 -15.49 10.03 3.40
C ARG A 218 -14.19 9.27 3.58
N PHE A 219 -13.08 9.98 3.75
CA PHE A 219 -11.78 9.36 3.89
C PHE A 219 -11.69 8.53 5.17
N GLY A 220 -12.26 9.03 6.28
CA GLY A 220 -12.35 8.27 7.52
C GLY A 220 -13.12 6.95 7.38
N LYS A 221 -14.21 6.91 6.60
CA LYS A 221 -14.97 5.66 6.33
C LYS A 221 -14.19 4.67 5.47
N ILE A 222 -13.43 5.17 4.51
CA ILE A 222 -12.58 4.34 3.65
C ILE A 222 -11.45 3.73 4.44
N ILE A 223 -10.78 4.52 5.28
CA ILE A 223 -9.74 4.04 6.17
C ILE A 223 -10.29 2.96 7.12
N GLU A 224 -11.51 3.16 7.63
CA GLU A 224 -12.20 2.11 8.39
C GLU A 224 -12.52 0.86 7.55
N GLN A 225 -13.00 1.03 6.31
CA GLN A 225 -13.33 -0.07 5.41
C GLN A 225 -12.07 -0.85 5.02
N LEU A 226 -10.98 -0.16 4.72
CA LEU A 226 -9.67 -0.72 4.43
C LEU A 226 -9.18 -1.52 5.64
N ALA A 227 -9.22 -0.94 6.84
CA ALA A 227 -8.87 -1.63 8.07
C ALA A 227 -9.72 -2.89 8.28
N LYS A 228 -11.05 -2.81 8.11
CA LYS A 228 -11.95 -3.97 8.20
C LYS A 228 -11.62 -5.04 7.16
N THR A 229 -11.31 -4.64 5.92
CA THR A 229 -10.99 -5.56 4.83
C THR A 229 -9.66 -6.28 5.10
N ILE A 230 -8.63 -5.54 5.49
CA ILE A 230 -7.33 -6.08 5.92
C ILE A 230 -7.51 -7.05 7.10
N THR A 231 -8.29 -6.65 8.09
CA THR A 231 -8.58 -7.48 9.26
C THR A 231 -9.24 -8.80 8.85
N VAL A 232 -10.30 -8.78 8.04
CA VAL A 232 -10.96 -10.00 7.53
C VAL A 232 -9.98 -10.85 6.70
N GLN A 233 -9.21 -10.24 5.81
CA GLN A 233 -8.24 -10.95 4.97
C GLN A 233 -7.08 -11.55 5.79
N SER A 234 -6.75 -10.95 6.95
CA SER A 234 -5.75 -11.45 7.89
C SER A 234 -6.22 -12.66 8.71
N GLU A 235 -7.53 -12.91 8.81
CA GLU A 235 -8.08 -14.08 9.50
C GLU A 235 -8.14 -15.34 8.64
N VAL A 236 -8.11 -15.17 7.31
CA VAL A 236 -8.13 -16.27 6.36
C VAL A 236 -6.78 -16.98 6.43
N PRO A 237 -6.73 -18.27 6.82
CA PRO A 237 -5.49 -19.01 6.88
C PRO A 237 -4.74 -18.94 5.55
N LEU A 238 -3.44 -18.71 5.59
CA LEU A 238 -2.58 -18.91 4.43
C LEU A 238 -2.58 -20.42 4.12
N VAL A 239 -3.28 -20.82 3.06
CA VAL A 239 -3.21 -22.18 2.54
C VAL A 239 -1.91 -22.24 1.74
N LEU A 240 -0.96 -23.02 2.25
CA LEU A 240 0.21 -23.42 1.48
C LEU A 240 -0.27 -24.61 0.63
N GLU A 241 -0.59 -24.35 -0.64
CA GLU A 241 -0.64 -25.40 -1.66
C GLU A 241 0.79 -25.71 -2.14
#